data_AF-A0A6A6J318-F1
#
_entry.id   AF-A0A6A6J318-F1
#
_cell.length_a   1.000
_cell.length_b   1.000
_cell.length_c   1.000
_cell.angle_alpha   90.00
_cell.angle_beta   90.00
_cell.angle_gamma   90.00
#
_symmetry.space_group_name_H-M   'P 1'
#
loop_
_entity.id
_entity.type
_entity.pdbx_description
1 polymer ?
#
loop_
_entity_poly.entity_id
_entity_poly.type
_entity_poly.pdbx_seq_one_letter_code
_entity_poly.pdbx_strand_id
1 'polypeptide(L)'
;MASPATDFVSLRLNPSPTATTPYREARRRGNALLYLPREIRDKIYEWCSVGMTALLRVNEKGRPTVGPTELMLASKLLYREAEPSVLRSLVFAIGDTSNLAQVVLWLEAKKSFNAFHCVRAVMFDDFDTFRKVPSEQVRTWWQDRINAHNTKSVEVHDKVLPEPQFVPAAIGFLSRCNKLRSMVVDLPLREFALYTPGMLTVFDNMLLATTALYDLATLSSISTLRRLCIKLMYCNARHQSVLDDLTASELEELFTARHHPEMPRLKDAWGLKSWLAELFRRKQMDVEIFCEYNTGGRYSSPVDDEEIE
;
A
#
# COMPACT_ATOMS: atom_id res chain seq x y z
N MET A 1 20.36 19.30 33.74
CA MET A 1 18.93 19.67 33.88
C MET A 1 18.75 21.05 33.26
N ALA A 2 17.89 21.18 32.25
CA ALA A 2 17.58 22.46 31.61
C ALA A 2 16.86 23.37 32.62
N SER A 3 17.23 24.65 32.70
CA SER A 3 16.60 25.61 33.61
C SER A 3 15.71 26.55 32.79
N PRO A 4 14.40 26.64 33.08
CA PRO A 4 13.50 27.52 32.35
C PRO A 4 13.96 28.99 32.34
N ALA A 5 14.60 29.45 33.41
CA ALA A 5 15.09 30.81 33.55
C ALA A 5 16.33 31.12 32.67
N THR A 6 17.14 30.12 32.33
CA THR A 6 18.28 30.29 31.42
C THR A 6 17.92 30.04 29.96
N ASP A 7 16.91 29.20 29.72
CA ASP A 7 16.67 28.62 28.40
C ASP A 7 15.43 29.20 27.69
N PHE A 8 14.39 29.63 28.42
CA PHE A 8 13.12 30.10 27.85
C PHE A 8 12.90 31.62 27.92
N VAL A 9 13.26 32.28 29.03
CA VAL A 9 12.86 33.67 29.24
C VAL A 9 13.99 34.62 28.80
N SER A 10 13.76 35.40 27.73
CA SER A 10 14.66 36.50 27.35
C SER A 10 14.67 37.66 28.35
N LEU A 11 13.91 37.56 29.42
CA LEU A 11 13.87 38.50 30.54
C LEU A 11 14.80 37.98 31.65
N ARG A 12 16.10 37.90 31.36
CA ARG A 12 17.05 38.01 32.45
C ARG A 12 16.90 39.43 32.98
N LEU A 13 16.72 39.59 34.30
CA LEU A 13 16.78 40.91 34.95
C LEU A 13 18.13 41.61 34.70
N ASN A 14 19.17 40.86 34.32
CA ASN A 14 20.44 41.33 33.77
C ASN A 14 20.87 40.44 32.59
N PRO A 15 20.45 40.72 31.34
CA PRO A 15 20.93 39.98 30.19
C PRO A 15 22.37 40.42 29.90
N SER A 16 23.32 39.47 29.93
CA SER A 16 24.62 39.72 29.32
C SER A 16 24.38 40.07 27.84
N PRO A 17 24.87 41.23 27.35
CA PRO A 17 24.62 41.68 25.98
C PRO A 17 25.15 40.72 24.90
N THR A 18 26.01 39.77 25.28
CA THR A 18 26.64 38.79 24.38
C THR A 18 26.07 37.37 24.50
N ALA A 19 25.23 37.07 25.50
CA ALA A 19 24.70 35.72 25.70
C ALA A 19 23.56 35.42 24.70
N THR A 20 23.86 34.64 23.66
CA THR A 20 22.86 34.16 22.71
C THR A 20 22.11 33.00 23.35
N THR A 21 20.80 33.13 23.59
CA THR A 21 19.99 32.01 24.11
C THR A 21 19.83 30.93 23.04
N PRO A 22 19.65 29.65 23.43
CA PRO A 22 19.43 28.57 22.46
C PRO A 22 18.23 28.85 21.53
N TYR A 23 17.17 29.46 22.04
CA TYR A 23 16.04 29.93 21.23
C TYR A 23 16.44 31.03 20.22
N ARG A 24 17.23 32.02 20.65
CA ARG A 24 17.70 33.10 19.77
C ARG A 24 18.64 32.58 18.69
N GLU A 25 19.44 31.56 19.00
CA GLU A 25 20.27 30.86 18.04
C GLU A 25 19.44 30.06 17.03
N ALA A 26 18.44 29.29 17.49
CA ALA A 26 17.49 28.57 16.63
C ALA A 26 16.76 29.54 15.66
N ARG A 27 16.30 30.68 16.17
CA ARG A 27 15.67 31.74 15.36
C ARG A 27 16.65 32.33 14.34
N ARG A 28 17.91 32.60 14.70
CA ARG A 28 18.96 33.05 13.76
C ARG A 28 19.22 32.04 12.65
N ARG A 29 19.09 30.74 12.93
CA ARG A 29 19.21 29.65 11.94
C ARG A 29 17.98 29.49 11.04
N GLY A 30 16.93 30.30 11.23
CA GLY A 30 15.72 30.28 10.41
C GLY A 30 14.73 29.16 10.76
N ASN A 31 14.89 28.53 11.93
CA ASN A 31 13.96 27.53 12.44
C ASN A 31 13.94 27.57 13.98
N ALA A 32 12.97 28.31 14.53
CA ALA A 32 12.80 28.43 15.98
C ALA A 32 12.44 27.09 16.65
N LEU A 33 11.88 26.13 15.89
CA LEU A 33 11.53 24.82 16.44
C LEU A 33 12.77 24.06 16.90
N LEU A 34 13.96 24.31 16.33
CA LEU A 34 15.20 23.63 16.72
C LEU A 34 15.54 23.70 18.22
N TYR A 35 14.96 24.67 18.92
CA TYR A 35 15.07 24.79 20.37
C TYR A 35 14.34 23.66 21.12
N LEU A 36 13.28 23.09 20.55
CA LEU A 36 12.50 22.01 21.14
C LEU A 36 13.22 20.66 21.00
N PRO A 37 13.00 19.69 21.92
CA PRO A 37 13.46 18.31 21.74
C PRO A 37 12.93 17.69 20.44
N ARG A 38 13.70 16.78 19.84
CA ARG A 38 13.38 16.18 18.54
C ARG A 38 12.00 15.53 18.54
N GLU A 39 11.62 14.88 19.63
CA GLU A 39 10.37 14.17 19.82
C GLU A 39 9.16 15.12 19.74
N ILE A 40 9.30 16.32 20.31
CA ILE A 40 8.25 17.35 20.24
C ILE A 40 8.15 17.91 18.82
N ARG A 41 9.30 18.12 18.15
CA ARG A 41 9.31 18.60 16.76
C ARG A 41 8.68 17.59 15.82
N ASP A 42 9.00 16.30 15.96
CA ASP A 42 8.41 15.24 15.15
C ASP A 42 6.88 15.18 15.33
N LYS A 43 6.36 15.35 16.57
CA LYS A 43 4.91 15.48 16.81
C LYS A 43 4.30 16.70 16.13
N ILE A 44 4.96 17.86 16.18
CA ILE A 44 4.51 19.07 15.46
C ILE A 44 4.45 18.80 13.95
N TYR A 45 5.49 18.17 13.38
CA TYR A 45 5.52 17.83 11.95
C TYR A 45 4.44 16.83 11.57
N GLU A 46 4.21 15.81 12.39
CA GLU A 46 3.14 14.85 12.20
C GLU A 46 1.77 15.57 12.25
N TRP A 47 1.50 16.43 13.23
CA TRP A 47 0.25 17.21 13.31
C TRP A 47 0.04 18.15 12.13
N CYS A 48 1.08 18.82 11.65
CA CYS A 48 1.00 19.61 10.42
C CYS A 48 0.74 18.75 9.17
N SER A 49 0.84 17.42 9.30
CA SER A 49 0.57 16.44 8.24
C SER A 49 -0.71 15.61 8.50
N VAL A 50 -1.39 15.74 9.65
CA VAL A 50 -2.57 14.93 10.02
C VAL A 50 -3.77 15.17 9.08
N GLY A 51 -3.84 16.31 8.40
CA GLY A 51 -4.81 16.55 7.31
C GLY A 51 -4.33 16.06 5.93
N MET A 52 -3.15 15.45 5.85
CA MET A 52 -2.49 15.02 4.62
C MET A 52 -2.24 13.52 4.60
N THR A 53 -3.21 12.70 5.05
CA THR A 53 -3.23 11.29 4.60
C THR A 53 -3.61 11.27 3.11
N ALA A 54 -2.69 11.80 2.32
CA ALA A 54 -2.82 12.04 0.92
C ALA A 54 -2.19 10.85 0.19
N LEU A 55 -2.90 10.38 -0.82
CA LEU A 55 -2.37 9.42 -1.77
C LEU A 55 -1.25 10.11 -2.56
N LEU A 56 -0.01 9.70 -2.28
CA LEU A 56 1.14 10.13 -3.07
C LEU A 56 1.22 9.26 -4.32
N ARG A 57 1.08 9.89 -5.47
CA ARG A 57 1.40 9.32 -6.78
C ARG A 57 2.59 10.06 -7.35
N VAL A 58 3.45 9.37 -8.10
CA VAL A 58 4.56 10.00 -8.83
C VAL A 58 4.21 9.98 -10.31
N ASN A 59 4.11 11.15 -10.93
CA ASN A 59 3.79 11.23 -12.34
C ASN A 59 4.93 10.72 -13.24
N GLU A 60 4.68 10.62 -14.53
CA GLU A 60 5.65 10.18 -15.55
C GLU A 60 6.95 11.01 -15.57
N LYS A 61 6.93 12.24 -15.05
CA LYS A 61 8.08 13.13 -14.94
C LYS A 61 8.86 12.96 -13.63
N GLY A 62 8.54 11.94 -12.83
CA GLY A 62 9.18 11.69 -11.53
C GLY A 62 8.78 12.70 -10.46
N ARG A 63 7.68 13.42 -10.62
CA ARG A 63 7.22 14.44 -9.65
C ARG A 63 6.07 13.90 -8.80
N PRO A 64 6.14 14.05 -7.46
CA PRO A 64 5.05 13.66 -6.58
C PRO A 64 3.83 14.57 -6.80
N THR A 65 2.63 14.01 -6.69
CA THR A 65 1.36 14.74 -6.71
C THR A 65 1.17 15.60 -5.47
N VAL A 66 1.73 15.16 -4.35
CA VAL A 66 1.70 15.89 -3.08
C VAL A 66 2.93 16.80 -3.01
N GLY A 67 2.66 18.11 -2.97
CA GLY A 67 3.68 19.12 -2.78
C GLY A 67 4.18 19.22 -1.33
N PRO A 68 5.23 20.02 -1.07
CA PRO A 68 5.64 20.34 0.29
C PRO A 68 4.54 21.07 1.06
N THR A 69 4.47 20.83 2.36
CA THR A 69 3.52 21.52 3.26
C THR A 69 3.92 23.00 3.44
N GLU A 70 2.98 23.84 3.90
CA GLU A 70 3.27 25.25 4.22
C GLU A 70 4.45 25.38 5.19
N LEU A 71 4.54 24.47 6.16
CA LEU A 71 5.66 24.41 7.11
C LEU A 71 6.99 24.13 6.41
N MET A 72 7.02 23.20 5.45
CA MET A 72 8.23 22.89 4.67
C MET A 72 8.62 24.06 3.76
N LEU A 73 7.65 24.84 3.28
CA LEU A 73 7.90 26.02 2.44
C LEU A 73 8.45 27.22 3.21
N ALA A 74 8.29 27.26 4.53
CA ALA A 74 8.76 28.37 5.36
C ALA A 74 10.30 28.52 5.37
N SER A 75 11.06 27.42 5.29
CA SER A 75 12.52 27.48 5.12
C SER A 75 13.12 26.17 4.61
N LYS A 76 14.29 26.23 3.95
CA LYS A 76 15.03 25.03 3.51
C LYS A 76 15.41 24.10 4.67
N LEU A 77 15.62 24.66 5.86
CA LEU A 77 15.96 23.90 7.06
C LEU A 77 14.74 23.13 7.58
N LEU A 78 13.58 23.80 7.64
CA LEU A 78 12.31 23.16 8.00
C LEU A 78 11.92 22.08 6.99
N TYR A 79 12.11 22.33 5.69
CA TYR A 79 11.90 21.33 4.66
C TYR A 79 12.64 20.03 4.98
N ARG A 80 13.98 20.11 5.15
CA ARG A 80 14.82 18.93 5.40
C ARG A 80 14.48 18.23 6.71
N GLU A 81 14.04 18.99 7.71
CA GLU A 81 13.76 18.45 9.04
C GLU A 81 12.41 17.75 9.13
N ALA A 82 11.38 18.33 8.50
CA ALA A 82 10.01 17.84 8.50
C ALA A 82 9.75 16.76 7.44
N GLU A 83 10.52 16.74 6.35
CA GLU A 83 10.33 15.80 5.23
C GLU A 83 10.22 14.33 5.66
N PRO A 84 11.07 13.78 6.55
CA PRO A 84 10.90 12.40 7.01
C PRO A 84 9.58 12.14 7.75
N SER A 85 9.05 13.13 8.47
CA SER A 85 7.77 13.02 9.17
C SER A 85 6.59 13.09 8.20
N VAL A 86 6.67 13.98 7.21
CA VAL A 86 5.67 14.07 6.14
C VAL A 86 5.61 12.76 5.36
N LEU A 87 6.75 12.22 4.90
CA LEU A 87 6.78 10.94 4.17
C LEU A 87 6.15 9.78 4.95
N ARG A 88 6.30 9.77 6.28
CA ARG A 88 5.70 8.76 7.17
C ARG A 88 4.17 8.82 7.23
N SER A 89 3.57 9.97 6.89
CA SER A 89 2.12 10.16 6.87
C SER A 89 1.47 9.86 5.52
N LEU A 90 2.28 9.69 4.47
CA LEU A 90 1.76 9.47 3.11
C LEU A 90 1.47 7.99 2.86
N VAL A 91 0.45 7.76 2.02
CA VAL A 91 0.17 6.45 1.42
C VAL A 91 0.69 6.48 -0.01
N PHE A 92 1.66 5.62 -0.31
CA PHE A 92 2.25 5.53 -1.65
C PHE A 92 1.34 4.72 -2.56
N ALA A 93 0.64 5.39 -3.47
CA ALA A 93 -0.24 4.77 -4.45
C ALA A 93 0.55 4.43 -5.72
N ILE A 94 0.70 3.13 -5.97
CA ILE A 94 1.54 2.55 -7.01
C ILE A 94 0.64 1.92 -8.07
N GLY A 95 0.55 2.60 -9.20
CA GLY A 95 -0.39 2.29 -10.27
C GLY A 95 0.05 1.14 -11.19
N ASP A 96 1.36 0.98 -11.40
CA ASP A 96 1.96 0.00 -12.30
C ASP A 96 3.48 -0.09 -12.04
N THR A 97 4.17 -0.92 -12.83
CA THR A 97 5.63 -1.10 -12.73
C THR A 97 6.46 0.14 -13.11
N SER A 98 5.98 0.97 -14.04
CA SER A 98 6.64 2.22 -14.44
C SER A 98 6.56 3.26 -13.33
N ASN A 99 5.37 3.44 -12.77
CA ASN A 99 5.11 4.29 -11.63
C ASN A 99 5.90 3.83 -10.38
N LEU A 100 6.01 2.52 -10.15
CA LEU A 100 6.88 1.97 -9.12
C LEU A 100 8.35 2.39 -9.33
N ALA A 101 8.87 2.28 -10.56
CA ALA A 101 10.23 2.72 -10.86
C ALA A 101 10.43 4.22 -10.59
N GLN A 102 9.44 5.06 -10.92
CA GLN A 102 9.47 6.49 -10.60
C GLN A 102 9.48 6.76 -9.09
N VAL A 103 8.68 6.02 -8.31
CA VAL A 103 8.69 6.11 -6.84
C VAL A 103 10.06 5.74 -6.28
N VAL A 104 10.66 4.65 -6.77
CA VAL A 104 12.00 4.20 -6.37
C VAL A 104 13.04 5.29 -6.64
N LEU A 105 13.09 5.81 -7.87
CA LEU A 105 14.03 6.88 -8.25
C LEU A 105 13.84 8.14 -7.40
N TRP A 106 12.58 8.51 -7.14
CA TRP A 106 12.26 9.68 -6.32
C TRP A 106 12.72 9.53 -4.87
N LEU A 107 12.54 8.35 -4.27
CA LEU A 107 13.03 8.04 -2.92
C LEU A 107 14.56 8.01 -2.88
N GLU A 108 15.23 7.47 -3.90
CA GLU A 108 16.70 7.45 -4.02
C GLU A 108 17.32 8.85 -4.16
N ALA A 109 16.60 9.78 -4.78
CA ALA A 109 17.05 11.16 -4.90
C ALA A 109 17.15 11.89 -3.54
N LYS A 110 16.54 11.36 -2.48
CA LYS A 110 16.55 11.95 -1.12
C LYS A 110 17.86 11.63 -0.38
N LYS A 111 18.90 12.42 -0.64
CA LYS A 111 20.25 12.21 -0.07
C LYS A 111 20.37 12.51 1.44
N SER A 112 19.44 13.24 2.02
CA SER A 112 19.52 13.71 3.42
C SER A 112 19.18 12.64 4.46
N PHE A 113 18.48 11.57 4.07
CA PHE A 113 18.07 10.48 4.96
C PHE A 113 17.65 9.26 4.13
N ASN A 114 17.48 8.11 4.77
CA ASN A 114 16.96 6.92 4.08
C ASN A 114 15.43 7.02 3.90
N ALA A 115 14.99 7.46 2.73
CA ALA A 115 13.57 7.66 2.47
C ALA A 115 12.74 6.36 2.46
N PHE A 116 13.33 5.22 2.11
CA PHE A 116 12.64 3.93 2.16
C PHE A 116 12.23 3.54 3.59
N HIS A 117 13.04 3.91 4.60
CA HIS A 117 12.68 3.70 6.01
C HIS A 117 11.53 4.60 6.49
N CYS A 118 11.14 5.61 5.70
CA CYS A 118 10.02 6.49 6.03
C CYS A 118 8.70 5.97 5.45
N VAL A 119 8.73 5.03 4.50
CA VAL A 119 7.53 4.45 3.89
C VAL A 119 6.82 3.55 4.91
N ARG A 120 5.62 3.97 5.34
CA ARG A 120 4.80 3.24 6.32
C ARG A 120 3.54 2.62 5.72
N ALA A 121 3.03 3.17 4.62
CA ALA A 121 1.83 2.71 3.96
C ALA A 121 2.02 2.71 2.43
N VAL A 122 1.61 1.62 1.78
CA VAL A 122 1.67 1.46 0.32
C VAL A 122 0.34 0.87 -0.16
N MET A 123 -0.12 1.35 -1.31
CA MET A 123 -1.27 0.84 -2.03
C MET A 123 -0.82 0.46 -3.44
N PHE A 124 -1.00 -0.79 -3.83
CA PHE A 124 -0.77 -1.25 -5.19
C PHE A 124 -2.11 -1.34 -5.90
N ASP A 125 -2.30 -0.51 -6.92
CA ASP A 125 -3.52 -0.49 -7.74
C ASP A 125 -3.50 -1.57 -8.82
N ASP A 126 -2.30 -2.05 -9.16
CA ASP A 126 -2.05 -3.07 -10.17
C ASP A 126 -1.39 -4.30 -9.56
N PHE A 127 -2.16 -5.39 -9.55
CA PHE A 127 -1.74 -6.68 -9.03
C PHE A 127 -0.59 -7.31 -9.82
N ASP A 128 -0.42 -6.94 -11.10
CA ASP A 128 0.67 -7.45 -11.95
C ASP A 128 2.05 -7.03 -11.45
N THR A 129 2.15 -6.04 -10.57
CA THR A 129 3.41 -5.66 -9.91
C THR A 129 4.00 -6.79 -9.04
N PHE A 130 3.18 -7.76 -8.62
CA PHE A 130 3.55 -8.96 -7.87
C PHE A 130 3.78 -10.20 -8.74
N ARG A 131 3.59 -10.10 -10.06
CA ARG A 131 3.68 -11.24 -10.97
C ARG A 131 5.13 -11.76 -11.04
N LYS A 132 5.32 -13.07 -10.85
CA LYS A 132 6.64 -13.75 -10.86
C LYS A 132 6.93 -14.56 -12.13
N VAL A 133 5.97 -14.55 -13.07
CA VAL A 133 6.03 -15.28 -14.34
C VAL A 133 5.71 -14.35 -15.52
N PRO A 134 6.22 -14.62 -16.73
CA PRO A 134 5.86 -13.83 -17.92
C PRO A 134 4.36 -13.92 -18.27
N SER A 135 3.81 -12.86 -18.86
CA SER A 135 2.39 -12.81 -19.28
C SER A 135 2.00 -13.93 -20.26
N GLU A 136 2.92 -14.35 -21.12
CA GLU A 136 2.68 -15.48 -22.03
C GLU A 136 2.42 -16.79 -21.29
N GLN A 137 3.14 -17.04 -20.19
CA GLN A 137 2.94 -18.22 -19.37
C GLN A 137 1.64 -18.15 -18.57
N VAL A 138 1.27 -16.96 -18.07
CA VAL A 138 -0.03 -16.73 -17.43
C VAL A 138 -1.16 -17.11 -18.39
N ARG A 139 -1.09 -16.62 -19.64
CA ARG A 139 -2.10 -16.92 -20.67
C ARG A 139 -2.18 -18.42 -20.97
N THR A 140 -1.03 -19.07 -21.17
CA THR A 140 -0.98 -20.53 -21.41
C THR A 140 -1.56 -21.30 -20.23
N TRP A 141 -1.22 -20.91 -19.00
CA TRP A 141 -1.74 -21.53 -17.78
C TRP A 141 -3.27 -21.43 -17.69
N TRP A 142 -3.83 -20.25 -17.99
CA TRP A 142 -5.28 -20.05 -18.02
C TRP A 142 -5.96 -20.86 -19.12
N GLN A 143 -5.38 -20.90 -20.32
CA GLN A 143 -5.93 -21.67 -21.44
C GLN A 143 -5.97 -23.18 -21.12
N ASP A 144 -4.93 -23.71 -20.49
CA ASP A 144 -4.88 -25.08 -20.02
C ASP A 144 -5.98 -25.38 -18.99
N ARG A 145 -6.23 -24.45 -18.06
CA ARG A 145 -7.30 -24.58 -17.06
C ARG A 145 -8.69 -24.56 -17.67
N ILE A 146 -8.94 -23.67 -18.63
CA ILE A 146 -10.20 -23.60 -19.39
C ILE A 146 -10.44 -24.92 -20.12
N ASN A 147 -9.42 -25.42 -20.83
CA ASN A 147 -9.53 -26.66 -21.60
C ASN A 147 -9.84 -27.86 -20.70
N ALA A 148 -9.13 -27.98 -19.57
CA ALA A 148 -9.34 -29.05 -18.61
C ALA A 148 -10.75 -29.03 -17.98
N HIS A 149 -11.26 -27.84 -17.67
CA HIS A 149 -12.61 -27.68 -17.13
C HIS A 149 -13.66 -28.15 -18.16
N ASN A 150 -13.46 -27.84 -19.43
CA ASN A 150 -14.37 -28.21 -20.52
C ASN A 150 -14.36 -29.72 -20.84
N THR A 151 -13.22 -30.40 -20.68
CA THR A 151 -13.09 -31.83 -21.02
C THR A 151 -13.54 -32.78 -19.91
N LYS A 152 -13.95 -32.29 -18.73
CA LYS A 152 -14.27 -33.11 -17.53
C LYS A 152 -13.19 -34.14 -17.16
N SER A 153 -11.96 -33.97 -17.67
CA SER A 153 -10.83 -34.83 -17.34
C SER A 153 -10.32 -34.42 -15.96
N VAL A 154 -10.68 -35.22 -14.96
CA VAL A 154 -10.38 -35.00 -13.53
C VAL A 154 -8.87 -35.06 -13.22
N GLU A 155 -8.06 -35.57 -14.14
CA GLU A 155 -6.60 -35.54 -14.02
C GLU A 155 -6.05 -34.22 -14.58
N VAL A 156 -6.45 -33.09 -13.98
CA VAL A 156 -5.56 -31.93 -14.00
C VAL A 156 -4.45 -32.28 -13.02
N HIS A 157 -3.51 -33.09 -13.49
CA HIS A 157 -2.22 -33.26 -12.85
C HIS A 157 -1.76 -31.90 -12.33
N ASP A 158 -1.13 -31.91 -11.17
CA ASP A 158 -0.23 -30.88 -10.68
C ASP A 158 0.81 -30.53 -11.76
N LYS A 159 0.37 -29.89 -12.85
CA LYS A 159 1.19 -29.39 -13.92
C LYS A 159 2.13 -28.43 -13.23
N VAL A 160 3.42 -28.75 -13.38
CA VAL A 160 4.57 -28.00 -12.92
C VAL A 160 4.22 -26.53 -12.86
N LEU A 161 4.08 -26.01 -11.63
CA LEU A 161 3.88 -24.59 -11.41
C LEU A 161 4.99 -23.87 -12.18
N PRO A 162 4.67 -22.86 -13.00
CA PRO A 162 5.69 -22.14 -13.75
C PRO A 162 6.76 -21.66 -12.78
N GLU A 163 8.02 -22.06 -13.04
CA GLU A 163 9.11 -21.69 -12.16
C GLU A 163 9.27 -20.16 -12.15
N PRO A 164 9.41 -19.53 -10.97
CA PRO A 164 9.61 -18.10 -10.90
C PRO A 164 10.89 -17.71 -11.63
N GLN A 165 10.78 -16.82 -12.61
CA GLN A 165 11.91 -16.44 -13.46
C GLN A 165 12.62 -15.18 -12.96
N PHE A 166 11.92 -14.35 -12.18
CA PHE A 166 12.46 -13.10 -11.65
C PHE A 166 11.75 -12.72 -10.34
N VAL A 167 12.43 -11.89 -9.55
CA VAL A 167 11.84 -11.26 -8.36
C VAL A 167 10.91 -10.14 -8.82
N PRO A 168 9.62 -10.13 -8.45
CA PRO A 168 8.70 -9.07 -8.86
C PRO A 168 9.18 -7.70 -8.36
N ALA A 169 8.94 -6.66 -9.15
CA ALA A 169 9.40 -5.32 -8.84
C ALA A 169 8.85 -4.82 -7.49
N ALA A 170 7.58 -5.13 -7.18
CA ALA A 170 6.98 -4.81 -5.90
C ALA A 170 7.78 -5.42 -4.73
N ILE A 171 8.19 -6.68 -4.84
CA ILE A 171 8.97 -7.37 -3.81
C ILE A 171 10.34 -6.72 -3.60
N GLY A 172 11.02 -6.37 -4.70
CA GLY A 172 12.28 -5.61 -4.63
C GLY A 172 12.13 -4.29 -3.88
N PHE A 173 11.07 -3.52 -4.17
CA PHE A 173 10.76 -2.28 -3.45
C PHE A 173 10.40 -2.51 -1.98
N LEU A 174 9.55 -3.48 -1.68
CA LEU A 174 9.08 -3.78 -0.33
C LEU A 174 10.21 -4.24 0.59
N SER A 175 11.17 -4.99 0.07
CA SER A 175 12.36 -5.41 0.83
C SER A 175 13.20 -4.23 1.36
N ARG A 176 13.10 -3.06 0.73
CA ARG A 176 13.77 -1.82 1.15
C ARG A 176 12.96 -1.03 2.19
N CYS A 177 11.65 -1.28 2.27
CA CYS A 177 10.70 -0.57 3.12
C CYS A 177 10.53 -1.25 4.49
N ASN A 178 11.58 -1.30 5.30
CA ASN A 178 11.60 -2.04 6.57
C ASN A 178 10.77 -1.44 7.73
N LYS A 179 10.03 -0.36 7.48
CA LYS A 179 9.08 0.25 8.44
C LYS A 179 7.64 0.24 7.91
N LEU A 180 7.37 -0.53 6.85
CA LEU A 180 6.04 -0.69 6.28
C LEU A 180 5.10 -1.32 7.31
N ARG A 181 3.98 -0.65 7.63
CA ARG A 181 2.98 -1.11 8.59
C ARG A 181 1.64 -1.45 7.96
N SER A 182 1.29 -0.79 6.87
CA SER A 182 0.01 -0.98 6.18
C SER A 182 0.25 -1.21 4.69
N MET A 183 -0.46 -2.17 4.13
CA MET A 183 -0.47 -2.44 2.70
C MET A 183 -1.89 -2.62 2.21
N VAL A 184 -2.17 -2.04 1.04
CA VAL A 184 -3.40 -2.27 0.28
C VAL A 184 -3.00 -2.86 -1.06
N VAL A 185 -3.70 -3.91 -1.49
CA VAL A 185 -3.48 -4.56 -2.78
C VAL A 185 -4.83 -4.67 -3.48
N ASP A 186 -4.95 -4.00 -4.62
CA ASP A 186 -6.11 -4.11 -5.50
C ASP A 186 -5.96 -5.39 -6.33
N LEU A 187 -6.96 -6.26 -6.25
CA LEU A 187 -7.03 -7.53 -6.95
C LEU A 187 -8.17 -7.48 -7.99
N PRO A 188 -7.86 -7.36 -9.28
CA PRO A 188 -8.88 -7.34 -10.33
C PRO A 188 -9.48 -8.74 -10.53
N LEU A 189 -10.69 -8.96 -10.00
CA LEU A 189 -11.37 -10.26 -10.05
C LEU A 189 -11.53 -10.79 -11.48
N ARG A 190 -11.72 -9.92 -12.47
CA ARG A 190 -11.85 -10.30 -13.90
C ARG A 190 -10.69 -11.16 -14.40
N GLU A 191 -9.50 -11.02 -13.83
CA GLU A 191 -8.31 -11.78 -14.25
C GLU A 191 -8.32 -13.22 -13.75
N PHE A 192 -9.20 -13.51 -12.79
CA PHE A 192 -9.36 -14.83 -12.17
C PHE A 192 -10.65 -15.52 -12.59
N ALA A 193 -11.47 -14.85 -13.41
CA ALA A 193 -12.73 -15.37 -13.90
C ALA A 193 -12.51 -16.42 -15.00
N LEU A 194 -12.96 -17.65 -14.75
CA LEU A 194 -13.14 -18.65 -15.79
C LEU A 194 -14.57 -18.58 -16.31
N TYR A 195 -14.76 -17.95 -17.47
CA TYR A 195 -16.10 -17.85 -18.07
C TYR A 195 -16.59 -19.23 -18.54
N THR A 196 -17.58 -19.75 -17.84
CA THR A 196 -18.42 -20.87 -18.29
C THR A 196 -19.88 -20.39 -18.26
N PRO A 197 -20.64 -20.44 -19.36
CA PRO A 197 -22.03 -19.99 -19.36
C PRO A 197 -22.86 -20.69 -18.28
N GLY A 198 -23.49 -19.92 -17.38
CA GLY A 198 -24.44 -20.41 -16.37
C GLY A 198 -23.86 -20.95 -15.05
N MET A 199 -22.61 -20.63 -14.69
CA MET A 199 -21.99 -21.08 -13.43
C MET A 199 -21.37 -19.94 -12.61
N LEU A 200 -21.64 -19.95 -11.30
CA LEU A 200 -21.02 -19.12 -10.26
C LEU A 200 -19.67 -19.66 -9.75
N THR A 201 -19.12 -20.73 -10.33
CA THR A 201 -17.80 -21.31 -9.98
C THR A 201 -16.61 -20.46 -10.45
N VAL A 202 -16.88 -19.20 -10.81
CA VAL A 202 -16.02 -18.28 -11.58
C VAL A 202 -14.64 -18.07 -10.94
N PHE A 203 -14.52 -18.24 -9.62
CA PHE A 203 -13.30 -17.94 -8.86
C PHE A 203 -12.74 -19.10 -8.02
N ASP A 204 -13.20 -20.35 -8.20
CA ASP A 204 -12.67 -21.50 -7.43
C ASP A 204 -11.16 -21.72 -7.66
N ASN A 205 -10.61 -21.22 -8.77
CA ASN A 205 -9.18 -21.25 -9.08
C ASN A 205 -8.39 -20.03 -8.58
N MET A 206 -9.03 -19.06 -7.92
CA MET A 206 -8.39 -17.78 -7.55
C MET A 206 -7.18 -18.00 -6.64
N LEU A 207 -7.29 -18.78 -5.56
CA LEU A 207 -6.16 -19.08 -4.69
C LEU A 207 -5.03 -19.78 -5.45
N LEU A 208 -5.36 -20.76 -6.29
CA LEU A 208 -4.39 -21.51 -7.06
C LEU A 208 -3.65 -20.61 -8.06
N ALA A 209 -4.38 -19.79 -8.82
CA ALA A 209 -3.80 -18.83 -9.76
C ALA A 209 -2.93 -17.79 -9.02
N THR A 210 -3.40 -17.27 -7.89
CA THR A 210 -2.67 -16.29 -7.08
C THR A 210 -1.33 -16.87 -6.58
N THR A 211 -1.35 -18.08 -6.02
CA THR A 211 -0.15 -18.74 -5.50
C THR A 211 0.81 -19.22 -6.60
N ALA A 212 0.29 -19.57 -7.79
CA ALA A 212 1.08 -20.01 -8.92
C ALA A 212 1.76 -18.85 -9.66
N LEU A 213 1.05 -17.75 -9.90
CA LEU A 213 1.46 -16.70 -10.84
C LEU A 213 2.04 -15.45 -10.16
N TYR A 214 1.76 -15.26 -8.88
CA TYR A 214 2.17 -14.07 -8.11
C TYR A 214 2.99 -14.46 -6.88
N ASP A 215 3.82 -13.53 -6.40
CA ASP A 215 4.66 -13.73 -5.21
C ASP A 215 4.09 -13.01 -3.97
N LEU A 216 2.89 -13.40 -3.54
CA LEU A 216 2.33 -12.90 -2.28
C LEU A 216 2.92 -13.59 -1.05
N ALA A 217 3.56 -14.75 -1.21
CA ALA A 217 4.18 -15.45 -0.09
C ALA A 217 5.29 -14.62 0.55
N THR A 218 6.03 -13.85 -0.25
CA THR A 218 7.08 -12.95 0.23
C THR A 218 6.57 -11.82 1.12
N LEU A 219 5.26 -11.49 1.12
CA LEU A 219 4.68 -10.55 2.09
C LEU A 219 4.90 -11.01 3.54
N SER A 220 4.95 -12.32 3.79
CA SER A 220 5.26 -12.89 5.12
C SER A 220 6.70 -12.64 5.59
N SER A 221 7.56 -12.07 4.74
CA SER A 221 8.91 -11.62 5.14
C SER A 221 8.94 -10.20 5.71
N ILE A 222 7.87 -9.43 5.54
CA ILE A 222 7.80 -8.03 5.96
C ILE A 222 7.39 -7.98 7.44
N SER A 223 8.35 -8.23 8.33
CA SER A 223 8.13 -8.36 9.79
C SER A 223 7.49 -7.16 10.49
N THR A 224 7.42 -6.00 9.82
CA THR A 224 6.81 -4.78 10.37
C THR A 224 5.37 -4.55 9.93
N LEU A 225 4.87 -5.35 8.97
CA LEU A 225 3.51 -5.27 8.47
C LEU A 225 2.53 -5.59 9.61
N ARG A 226 1.49 -4.78 9.74
CA ARG A 226 0.42 -4.93 10.75
C ARG A 226 -0.96 -5.04 10.12
N ARG A 227 -1.18 -4.36 9.00
CA ARG A 227 -2.41 -4.41 8.23
C ARG A 227 -2.14 -4.77 6.78
N LEU A 228 -2.95 -5.70 6.26
CA LEU A 228 -3.04 -6.02 4.85
C LEU A 228 -4.50 -5.94 4.42
N CYS A 229 -4.84 -5.03 3.52
CA CYS A 229 -6.17 -4.98 2.90
C CYS A 229 -6.07 -5.49 1.46
N ILE A 230 -6.91 -6.48 1.12
CA ILE A 230 -7.08 -7.01 -0.23
C ILE A 230 -8.38 -6.43 -0.77
N LYS A 231 -8.27 -5.53 -1.73
CA LYS A 231 -9.43 -4.91 -2.38
C LYS A 231 -9.81 -5.71 -3.61
N LEU A 232 -10.90 -6.44 -3.52
CA LEU A 232 -11.46 -7.20 -4.63
C LEU A 232 -12.17 -6.22 -5.57
N MET A 233 -11.55 -5.97 -6.72
CA MET A 233 -12.01 -4.99 -7.70
C MET A 233 -12.70 -5.73 -8.85
N TYR A 234 -13.99 -5.46 -9.05
CA TYR A 234 -14.71 -5.88 -10.25
C TYR A 234 -15.05 -4.64 -11.07
N CYS A 235 -14.10 -4.21 -11.91
CA CYS A 235 -14.32 -3.05 -12.76
C CYS A 235 -15.11 -3.42 -14.02
N ASN A 236 -16.31 -2.86 -14.16
CA ASN A 236 -17.04 -2.71 -15.43
C ASN A 236 -16.24 -1.79 -16.36
N ALA A 237 -15.20 -2.32 -17.00
CA ALA A 237 -14.45 -1.60 -18.00
C ALA A 237 -15.29 -1.50 -19.27
N ARG A 238 -16.16 -0.47 -19.34
CA ARG A 238 -16.78 0.27 -20.49
C ARG A 238 -16.69 -0.25 -21.95
N HIS A 239 -16.48 -1.54 -22.23
CA HIS A 239 -16.37 -2.10 -23.57
C HIS A 239 -16.97 -3.51 -23.66
N GLN A 240 -18.28 -3.54 -23.98
CA GLN A 240 -18.85 -4.24 -25.14
C GLN A 240 -18.94 -5.78 -25.18
N SER A 241 -19.28 -6.46 -24.07
CA SER A 241 -19.92 -7.78 -24.21
C SER A 241 -21.12 -7.95 -23.29
N VAL A 242 -22.20 -8.55 -23.81
CA VAL A 242 -23.43 -8.92 -23.08
C VAL A 242 -23.12 -9.90 -21.92
N LEU A 243 -21.99 -10.61 -21.98
CA LEU A 243 -21.53 -11.54 -20.96
C LEU A 243 -20.93 -10.83 -19.73
N ASP A 244 -20.34 -9.64 -19.93
CA ASP A 244 -19.81 -8.82 -18.83
C ASP A 244 -20.95 -8.17 -18.03
N ASP A 245 -22.06 -7.80 -18.68
CA ASP A 245 -23.22 -7.19 -18.02
C ASP A 245 -24.00 -8.19 -17.14
N LEU A 246 -24.15 -9.44 -17.58
CA LEU A 246 -24.83 -10.49 -16.80
C LEU A 246 -24.02 -10.88 -15.55
N THR A 247 -22.70 -10.99 -15.69
CA THR A 247 -21.81 -11.34 -14.57
C THR A 247 -21.62 -10.18 -13.59
N ALA A 248 -21.61 -8.94 -14.07
CA ALA A 248 -21.64 -7.76 -13.19
C ALA A 248 -22.91 -7.70 -12.33
N SER A 249 -24.08 -7.98 -12.92
CA SER A 249 -25.36 -7.99 -12.20
C SER A 249 -25.44 -9.13 -11.18
N GLU A 250 -25.03 -10.35 -11.53
CA GLU A 250 -25.00 -11.49 -10.61
C GLU A 250 -24.03 -11.26 -9.46
N LEU A 251 -22.88 -10.65 -9.75
CA LEU A 251 -21.92 -10.25 -8.74
C LEU A 251 -22.50 -9.16 -7.84
N GLU A 252 -23.04 -8.09 -8.40
CA GLU A 252 -23.66 -7.01 -7.61
C GLU A 252 -24.80 -7.53 -6.72
N GLU A 253 -25.59 -8.51 -7.19
CA GLU A 253 -26.59 -9.21 -6.39
C GLU A 253 -25.96 -10.02 -5.24
N LEU A 254 -24.89 -10.77 -5.53
CA LEU A 254 -24.06 -11.46 -4.53
C LEU A 254 -23.52 -10.52 -3.44
N PHE A 255 -23.08 -9.32 -3.84
CA PHE A 255 -22.46 -8.33 -2.98
C PHE A 255 -23.46 -7.55 -2.14
N THR A 256 -24.69 -7.40 -2.62
CA THR A 256 -25.78 -6.73 -1.91
C THR A 256 -26.57 -7.70 -1.01
N ALA A 257 -26.63 -8.99 -1.36
CA ALA A 257 -27.30 -10.02 -0.58
C ALA A 257 -26.45 -10.48 0.63
N ARG A 258 -26.61 -9.81 1.79
CA ARG A 258 -25.93 -10.15 3.06
C ARG A 258 -26.01 -11.62 3.49
N HIS A 259 -26.98 -12.37 2.98
CA HIS A 259 -27.23 -13.78 3.30
C HIS A 259 -26.94 -14.75 2.13
N HIS A 260 -26.22 -14.31 1.10
CA HIS A 260 -25.87 -15.19 -0.01
C HIS A 260 -24.98 -16.36 0.46
N PRO A 261 -25.20 -17.61 0.03
CA PRO A 261 -24.43 -18.79 0.47
C PRO A 261 -22.93 -18.69 0.20
N GLU A 262 -22.52 -17.93 -0.81
CA GLU A 262 -21.11 -17.69 -1.15
C GLU A 262 -20.45 -16.55 -0.34
N MET A 263 -21.19 -15.84 0.53
CA MET A 263 -20.62 -14.75 1.36
C MET A 263 -19.39 -15.17 2.19
N PRO A 264 -19.34 -16.38 2.78
CA PRO A 264 -18.12 -16.84 3.46
C PRO A 264 -16.91 -16.94 2.53
N ARG A 265 -17.10 -17.47 1.31
CA ARG A 265 -16.05 -17.61 0.29
C ARG A 265 -15.56 -16.24 -0.16
N LEU A 266 -16.48 -15.31 -0.36
CA LEU A 266 -16.13 -13.95 -0.73
C LEU A 266 -15.32 -13.23 0.37
N LYS A 267 -15.75 -13.31 1.64
CA LYS A 267 -15.04 -12.70 2.78
C LYS A 267 -13.64 -13.27 2.98
N ASP A 268 -13.44 -14.51 2.56
CA ASP A 268 -12.15 -15.19 2.57
C ASP A 268 -11.36 -15.01 1.25
N ALA A 269 -11.91 -14.24 0.29
CA ALA A 269 -11.38 -14.07 -1.05
C ALA A 269 -11.01 -15.43 -1.68
N TRP A 270 -11.97 -16.35 -1.69
CA TRP A 270 -11.82 -17.73 -2.19
C TRP A 270 -10.57 -18.45 -1.63
N GLY A 271 -10.30 -18.29 -0.33
CA GLY A 271 -9.20 -18.95 0.36
C GLY A 271 -7.91 -18.12 0.49
N LEU A 272 -7.81 -16.99 -0.23
CA LEU A 272 -6.60 -16.16 -0.22
C LEU A 272 -6.32 -15.56 1.15
N LYS A 273 -7.36 -15.06 1.84
CA LYS A 273 -7.22 -14.45 3.17
C LYS A 273 -6.73 -15.49 4.20
N SER A 274 -7.40 -16.63 4.29
CA SER A 274 -7.02 -17.71 5.20
C SER A 274 -5.61 -18.26 4.91
N TRP A 275 -5.24 -18.39 3.62
CA TRP A 275 -3.89 -18.81 3.25
C TRP A 275 -2.81 -17.81 3.70
N LEU A 276 -3.02 -16.50 3.50
CA LEU A 276 -2.10 -15.47 3.97
C LEU A 276 -2.03 -15.43 5.51
N ALA A 277 -3.17 -15.53 6.19
CA ALA A 277 -3.23 -15.58 7.65
C ALA A 277 -2.38 -16.74 8.20
N GLU A 278 -2.46 -17.90 7.56
CA GLU A 278 -1.64 -19.05 7.91
C GLU A 278 -0.14 -18.80 7.71
N LEU A 279 0.25 -18.13 6.62
CA LEU A 279 1.65 -17.77 6.37
C LEU A 279 2.19 -16.82 7.44
N PHE A 280 1.45 -15.77 7.80
CA PHE A 280 1.86 -14.85 8.86
C PHE A 280 1.92 -15.54 10.23
N ARG A 281 0.94 -16.40 10.55
CA ARG A 281 0.91 -17.18 11.78
C ARG A 281 2.14 -18.06 11.94
N ARG A 282 2.57 -18.74 10.86
CA ARG A 282 3.81 -19.56 10.85
C ARG A 282 5.07 -18.75 11.13
N LYS A 283 5.05 -17.45 10.81
CA LYS A 283 6.14 -16.50 11.09
C LYS A 283 5.97 -15.76 12.43
N GLN A 284 4.96 -16.13 13.23
CA GLN A 284 4.61 -15.46 14.49
C GLN A 284 4.34 -13.97 14.31
N MET A 285 3.75 -13.60 13.17
CA MET A 285 3.34 -12.22 12.89
C MET A 285 1.84 -12.07 13.15
N ASP A 286 1.48 -11.02 13.87
CA ASP A 286 0.10 -10.61 14.11
C ASP A 286 -0.28 -9.55 13.06
N VAL A 287 -0.79 -10.03 11.92
CA VAL A 287 -1.21 -9.18 10.79
C VAL A 287 -2.71 -9.27 10.65
N GLU A 288 -3.36 -8.12 10.74
CA GLU A 288 -4.78 -7.98 10.50
C GLU A 288 -5.03 -7.96 8.98
N ILE A 289 -5.78 -8.96 8.49
CA ILE A 289 -6.08 -9.10 7.06
C ILE A 289 -7.54 -8.76 6.80
N PHE A 290 -7.76 -7.78 5.94
CA PHE A 290 -9.07 -7.37 5.47
C PHE A 290 -9.27 -7.78 4.02
N CYS A 291 -10.52 -8.09 3.69
CA CYS A 291 -10.96 -8.20 2.31
C CYS A 291 -12.13 -7.25 2.14
N GLU A 292 -11.92 -6.23 1.31
CA GLU A 292 -12.94 -5.27 0.94
C GLU A 292 -13.36 -5.58 -0.49
N TYR A 293 -14.64 -5.39 -0.78
CA TYR A 293 -15.14 -5.48 -2.13
C TYR A 293 -15.63 -4.13 -2.59
N ASN A 294 -15.24 -3.74 -3.80
CA ASN A 294 -15.63 -2.46 -4.36
C ASN A 294 -16.32 -2.66 -5.72
N THR A 295 -17.64 -2.44 -5.75
CA THR A 295 -18.44 -2.33 -7.00
C THR A 295 -18.23 -0.99 -7.72
N GLY A 296 -17.75 0.04 -7.01
CA GLY A 296 -17.78 1.42 -7.45
C GLY A 296 -16.41 1.95 -7.88
N GLY A 297 -16.32 2.37 -9.15
CA GLY A 297 -15.15 3.08 -9.66
C GLY A 297 -14.95 4.44 -8.99
N ARG A 298 -14.20 4.48 -7.88
CA ARG A 298 -13.23 5.50 -7.42
C ARG A 298 -12.94 5.29 -5.93
N TYR A 299 -11.66 5.41 -5.58
CA TYR A 299 -11.11 5.26 -4.23
C TYR A 299 -11.91 5.98 -3.14
N SER A 300 -12.50 5.21 -2.22
CA SER A 300 -12.61 5.61 -0.82
C SER A 300 -11.29 5.27 -0.13
N SER A 301 -10.71 6.24 0.58
CA SER A 301 -9.48 6.05 1.33
C SER A 301 -9.74 5.08 2.47
N PRO A 302 -8.94 4.01 2.67
CA PRO A 302 -9.09 3.09 3.79
C PRO A 302 -8.68 3.70 5.15
N VAL A 303 -8.51 5.02 5.22
CA VAL A 303 -8.09 5.76 6.42
C VAL A 303 -9.30 6.40 7.12
N ASP A 304 -10.47 6.46 6.48
CA ASP A 304 -11.62 7.21 7.00
C ASP A 304 -12.40 6.51 8.13
N ASP A 305 -12.02 5.28 8.52
CA ASP A 305 -12.75 4.47 9.52
C ASP A 305 -12.04 4.28 10.88
N GLU A 306 -10.90 4.94 11.14
CA GLU A 306 -10.40 5.09 12.51
C GLU A 306 -10.93 6.42 13.09
N GLU A 307 -12.17 6.37 13.59
CA GLU A 307 -12.59 7.27 14.66
C GLU A 307 -11.56 7.16 15.80
N ILE A 308 -10.89 8.28 16.05
CA ILE A 308 -10.03 8.49 17.21
C ILE A 308 -10.96 8.58 18.42
N GLU A 309 -11.06 7.49 19.19
CA GLU A 309 -11.26 7.56 20.65
C GLU A 309 -9.91 7.64 21.37
#